data_AF-A0A9X6AI91-F1
#
_entry.id   AF-A0A9X6AI91-F1
#
_cell.length_a   1.000
_cell.length_b   1.000
_cell.length_c   1.000
_cell.angle_alpha   90.00
_cell.angle_beta   90.00
_cell.angle_gamma   90.00
#
_symmetry.space_group_name_H-M   'P 1'
#
loop_
_entity.id
_entity.type
_entity.pdbx_description
1 polymer ?
#
loop_
_entity_poly.entity_id
_entity_poly.type
_entity_poly.pdbx_seq_one_letter_code
_entity_poly.pdbx_strand_id
1 'polypeptide(L)'
;MTNSCPPPRFPKGDDRYDSVDYTPYPSNIPRARRRVAQLAVDWGHPDVAGDAALLASELCTNALLHGCLRDRLFRVETSLT
;
A
#
# COMPACT_ATOMS: atom_id res chain seq x y z
N MET A 1 -3.95 -0.76 -31.64
CA MET A 1 -4.34 -1.16 -30.27
C MET A 1 -3.39 -0.45 -29.30
N THR A 2 -3.74 0.75 -28.85
CA THR A 2 -2.90 1.52 -27.92
C THR A 2 -3.32 1.18 -26.49
N ASN A 3 -2.52 0.33 -25.82
CA ASN A 3 -2.63 0.12 -24.37
C ASN A 3 -2.20 1.41 -23.67
N SER A 4 -3.16 2.33 -23.50
CA SER A 4 -2.94 3.54 -22.71
C SER A 4 -3.16 3.15 -21.25
N CYS A 5 -2.07 3.17 -20.48
CA CYS A 5 -2.13 3.09 -19.02
C CYS A 5 -3.04 4.23 -18.53
N PRO A 6 -4.07 3.98 -17.69
CA PRO A 6 -4.91 5.05 -17.20
C PRO A 6 -4.05 6.02 -16.36
N PRO A 7 -4.30 7.35 -16.46
CA PRO A 7 -3.56 8.31 -15.67
C PRO A 7 -3.78 8.06 -14.16
N PRO A 8 -2.79 8.34 -13.30
CA PRO A 8 -2.97 8.23 -11.86
C PRO A 8 -4.13 9.14 -11.45
N ARG A 9 -5.16 8.55 -10.83
CA ARG A 9 -6.25 9.32 -10.24
C ARG A 9 -5.67 10.05 -9.03
N PHE A 10 -5.56 11.37 -9.13
CA PHE A 10 -5.29 12.20 -7.96
C PHE A 10 -6.55 12.22 -7.10
N PRO A 11 -6.45 11.95 -5.78
CA PRO A 11 -7.62 11.93 -4.92
C PRO A 11 -8.18 13.36 -4.77
N LYS A 12 -9.50 13.51 -4.93
CA LYS A 12 -10.22 14.75 -4.56
C LYS A 12 -10.26 14.81 -3.02
N GLY A 13 -10.30 16.00 -2.43
CA GLY A 13 -10.05 16.24 -0.98
C GLY A 13 -10.88 15.50 0.09
N ASP A 14 -11.76 14.56 -0.29
CA ASP A 14 -12.50 13.64 0.60
C ASP A 14 -12.12 12.14 0.40
N ASP A 15 -11.26 11.84 -0.58
CA ASP A 15 -10.87 10.47 -0.90
C ASP A 15 -9.91 9.97 0.17
N ARG A 16 -10.37 9.00 0.97
CA ARG A 16 -9.57 8.25 1.93
C ARG A 16 -8.62 7.33 1.16
N TYR A 17 -7.56 7.93 0.63
CA TYR A 17 -6.55 7.30 -0.21
C TYR A 17 -5.15 7.65 0.26
N ASP A 18 -4.28 6.65 0.24
CA ASP A 18 -2.86 6.79 0.53
C ASP A 18 -2.03 5.99 -0.47
N SER A 19 -0.85 6.52 -0.81
CA SER A 19 0.10 5.86 -1.72
C SER A 19 1.53 6.14 -1.29
N VAL A 20 2.30 5.08 -1.03
CA VAL A 20 3.71 5.18 -0.63
C VAL A 20 4.56 4.17 -1.37
N ASP A 21 5.69 4.65 -1.89
CA ASP A 21 6.72 3.83 -2.51
C ASP A 21 7.79 3.43 -1.49
N TYR A 22 8.18 2.16 -1.49
CA TYR A 22 9.20 1.61 -0.61
C TYR A 22 10.33 0.98 -1.42
N THR A 23 11.56 1.14 -0.93
CA THR A 23 12.69 0.34 -1.42
C THR A 23 12.48 -1.14 -1.08
N PRO A 24 13.00 -2.08 -1.89
CA PRO A 24 12.77 -3.52 -1.72
C PRO A 24 13.67 -4.10 -0.62
N TYR A 25 13.61 -3.52 0.57
CA TYR A 25 14.29 -4.01 1.77
C TYR A 25 13.27 -4.61 2.73
N PRO A 26 13.54 -5.79 3.34
CA PRO A 26 12.65 -6.40 4.32
C PRO A 26 12.25 -5.46 5.48
N SER A 27 13.10 -4.49 5.83
CA SER A 27 12.84 -3.49 6.87
C SER A 27 11.67 -2.54 6.55
N ASN A 28 11.24 -2.44 5.29
CA ASN A 28 10.10 -1.63 4.90
C ASN A 28 8.76 -2.36 5.07
N ILE A 29 8.73 -3.70 5.13
CA ILE A 29 7.50 -4.47 5.39
C ILE A 29 6.82 -4.03 6.70
N PRO A 30 7.50 -4.00 7.87
CA PRO A 30 6.86 -3.54 9.10
C PRO A 30 6.50 -2.05 9.08
N ARG A 31 7.12 -1.23 8.23
CA ARG A 31 6.76 0.19 8.06
C ARG A 31 5.45 0.32 7.29
N ALA A 32 5.33 -0.37 6.16
CA ALA A 32 4.10 -0.43 5.38
C ALA A 32 2.94 -0.96 6.22
N ARG A 33 3.16 -2.06 6.96
CA ARG A 33 2.18 -2.65 7.88
C ARG A 33 1.63 -1.65 8.90
N ARG A 34 2.52 -0.92 9.59
CA ARG A 34 2.12 0.07 10.60
C ARG A 34 1.35 1.22 9.98
N ARG A 35 1.77 1.68 8.79
CA ARG A 35 1.08 2.75 8.07
C ARG A 35 -0.35 2.36 7.72
N VAL A 36 -0.55 1.17 7.14
CA VAL A 36 -1.89 0.70 6.76
C VAL A 36 -2.80 0.53 7.98
N ALA A 37 -2.30 -0.02 9.10
CA ALA A 37 -3.06 -0.08 10.34
C ALA A 37 -3.42 1.33 10.86
N GLN A 38 -2.48 2.28 10.80
CA GLN A 38 -2.74 3.64 11.25
C GLN A 38 -3.80 4.32 10.37
N LEU A 39 -3.74 4.13 9.04
CA LEU A 39 -4.76 4.66 8.12
C LEU A 39 -6.15 4.10 8.44
N ALA A 40 -6.27 2.81 8.74
CA ALA A 40 -7.56 2.23 9.14
C ALA A 40 -8.12 2.91 10.40
N VAL A 41 -7.27 3.18 11.40
CA VAL A 41 -7.67 3.92 12.61
C VAL A 41 -8.04 5.37 12.28
N ASP A 42 -7.21 6.07 11.53
CA ASP A 42 -7.40 7.47 11.15
C ASP A 42 -8.66 7.68 10.30
N TRP A 43 -9.04 6.66 9.53
CA TRP A 43 -10.26 6.64 8.73
C TRP A 43 -11.50 6.15 9.48
N GLY A 44 -11.38 5.84 10.78
CA GLY A 44 -12.51 5.51 11.66
C GLY A 44 -12.86 4.01 11.75
N HIS A 45 -11.96 3.13 11.33
CA HIS A 45 -12.15 1.67 11.32
C HIS A 45 -11.06 0.93 12.14
N PRO A 46 -11.02 1.13 13.47
CA PRO A 46 -10.01 0.48 14.32
C PRO A 46 -10.18 -1.05 14.41
N ASP A 47 -11.39 -1.56 14.16
CA ASP A 47 -11.75 -2.97 14.18
C ASP A 47 -11.07 -3.78 13.07
N VAL A 48 -10.84 -3.17 11.90
CA VAL A 48 -10.16 -3.84 10.77
C VAL A 48 -8.66 -3.55 10.69
N ALA A 49 -8.11 -2.73 11.59
CA ALA A 49 -6.71 -2.29 11.52
C ALA A 49 -5.72 -3.47 11.62
N GLY A 50 -6.05 -4.50 12.40
CA GLY A 50 -5.26 -5.72 12.51
C GLY A 50 -5.22 -6.53 11.21
N ASP A 51 -6.38 -6.72 10.59
CA ASP A 51 -6.51 -7.46 9.33
C ASP A 51 -5.85 -6.70 8.18
N ALA A 52 -6.03 -5.38 8.11
CA ALA A 52 -5.38 -4.52 7.13
C ALA A 52 -3.85 -4.57 7.27
N ALA A 53 -3.32 -4.60 8.49
CA ALA A 53 -1.89 -4.82 8.74
C ALA A 53 -1.41 -6.19 8.26
N LEU A 54 -2.17 -7.26 8.52
CA LEU A 54 -1.81 -8.60 8.06
C LEU A 54 -1.73 -8.64 6.53
N LEU A 55 -2.78 -8.16 5.85
CA LEU A 55 -2.82 -8.10 4.39
C LEU A 55 -1.66 -7.28 3.82
N ALA A 56 -1.36 -6.11 4.40
CA ALA A 56 -0.22 -5.31 3.98
C ALA A 56 1.11 -6.07 4.12
N SER A 57 1.29 -6.84 5.19
CA SER A 57 2.49 -7.64 5.43
C SER A 57 2.66 -8.74 4.37
N GLU A 58 1.60 -9.50 4.10
CA GLU A 58 1.61 -10.59 3.12
C GLU A 58 1.82 -10.05 1.69
N LEU A 59 1.12 -8.98 1.31
CA LEU A 59 1.27 -8.36 -0.01
C LEU A 59 2.65 -7.76 -0.21
N CYS A 60 3.21 -7.07 0.79
CA CYS A 60 4.58 -6.55 0.72
C CYS A 60 5.62 -7.68 0.66
N THR A 61 5.39 -8.79 1.37
CA THR A 61 6.27 -9.97 1.32
C THR A 61 6.23 -10.62 -0.06
N ASN A 62 5.04 -10.77 -0.65
CA ASN A 62 4.89 -11.28 -2.01
C ASN A 62 5.56 -10.35 -3.03
N ALA A 63 5.37 -9.03 -2.90
CA ALA A 63 6.04 -8.06 -3.74
C ALA A 63 7.57 -8.18 -3.62
N LEU A 64 8.10 -8.32 -2.41
CA LEU A 64 9.53 -8.44 -2.15
C LEU A 64 10.14 -9.73 -2.71
N LEU A 65 9.50 -10.88 -2.45
CA LEU A 65 10.03 -12.19 -2.79
C LEU A 65 9.79 -12.58 -4.25
N HIS A 66 8.70 -12.10 -4.85
CA HIS A 66 8.25 -12.56 -6.16
C HIS A 66 8.14 -11.44 -7.20
N GLY A 67 8.00 -10.18 -6.78
CA GLY A 67 7.76 -9.04 -7.68
C GLY A 67 8.94 -8.08 -7.85
N CYS A 68 9.91 -8.06 -6.93
CA CYS A 68 10.96 -7.06 -6.94
C CYS A 68 12.07 -7.39 -7.95
N LEU A 69 12.06 -6.65 -9.06
CA LEU A 69 13.21 -6.52 -9.95
C LEU A 69 14.28 -5.64 -9.29
N ARG A 70 15.56 -5.89 -9.57
CA ARG A 70 16.66 -5.02 -9.11
C ARG A 70 16.34 -3.55 -9.44
N ASP A 71 16.61 -2.67 -8.48
CA ASP A 71 16.47 -1.20 -8.59
C ASP A 71 15.04 -0.67 -8.81
N ARG A 72 14.00 -1.46 -8.48
CA ARG A 72 12.61 -1.01 -8.50
C ARG A 72 12.05 -0.86 -7.08
N LEU A 73 11.19 0.14 -6.91
CA LEU A 73 10.38 0.31 -5.71
C LEU A 73 9.12 -0.55 -5.83
N PHE A 74 8.55 -0.94 -4.68
CA PHE A 74 7.17 -1.43 -4.64
C PHE A 74 6.27 -0.37 -4.02
N ARG A 75 5.04 -0.28 -4.52
CA ARG A 75 4.05 0.69 -4.07
C ARG A 75 2.99 0.01 -3.22
N VAL A 76 2.63 0.66 -2.12
CA VAL A 76 1.45 0.30 -1.32
C VAL A 76 0.43 1.40 -1.53
N GLU A 77 -0.70 1.03 -2.14
CA GLU A 77 -1.86 1.90 -2.29
C GLU A 77 -2.95 1.39 -1.35
N THR A 78 -3.55 2.30 -0.59
CA THR A 78 -4.62 1.98 0.36
C THR A 78 -5.76 2.94 0.08
N SER A 79 -6.97 2.43 -0.07
CA SER A 79 -8.17 3.23 -0.29
C SER A 79 -9.31 2.69 0.55
N LEU A 80 -10.16 3.57 1.03
CA LEU A 80 -11.43 3.21 1.65
C LEU A 80 -12.59 3.67 0.74
N THR A 81 -13.44 2.72 0.37
CA THR A 81 -14.53 2.84 -0.62
C THR A 81 -15.89 2.61 -0.01
#